data_AF-A0A9D2HCX7-F1
#
_entry.id   AF-A0A9D2HCX7-F1
#
_cell.length_a   1.000
_cell.length_b   1.000
_cell.length_c   1.000
_cell.angle_alpha   90.00
_cell.angle_beta   90.00
_cell.angle_gamma   90.00
#
_symmetry.space_group_name_H-M   'P 1'
#
loop_
_entity.id
_entity.type
_entity.pdbx_description
1 polymer ?
#
loop_
_entity_poly.entity_id
_entity_poly.type
_entity_poly.pdbx_seq_one_letter_code
_entity_poly.pdbx_strand_id
1 'polypeptide(L)'
;MKTVSAQELTGIIKKELERKRPLILAVDGRCASGKSTFARELSGVCLAEVIHMDDFFLRPQQRTKERLAEAGGNIDRERFLQEVAVLLGEYRKAEDVVSEKKWDHDTLLTYRRYDCSRQELTDTVQIKRSPLIIVEGAYSCHPCFGDIYDLRVFMDVEDERQRERVKKRNGADMLPRFLEEWIPKENTYFERFCIRENCDYLVLS
;
A
#
# COMPACT_ATOMS: atom_id res chain seq x y z
N MET A 1 -1.03 -14.25 -12.85
CA MET A 1 0.05 -13.68 -12.02
C MET A 1 1.38 -14.37 -12.31
N LYS A 2 2.49 -13.63 -12.47
CA LYS A 2 3.84 -14.16 -12.67
C LYS A 2 4.67 -14.02 -11.39
N THR A 3 5.35 -15.08 -10.95
CA THR A 3 6.32 -14.98 -9.85
C THR A 3 7.63 -14.38 -10.36
N VAL A 4 8.15 -13.39 -9.64
CA VAL A 4 9.42 -12.71 -9.95
C VAL A 4 10.18 -12.39 -8.66
N SER A 5 11.49 -12.25 -8.76
CA SER A 5 12.30 -11.65 -7.70
C SER A 5 12.06 -10.15 -7.60
N ALA A 6 12.40 -9.55 -6.45
CA ALA A 6 12.33 -8.10 -6.27
C ALA A 6 13.22 -7.34 -7.27
N GLN A 7 14.36 -7.92 -7.66
CA GLN A 7 15.27 -7.33 -8.63
C GLN A 7 14.68 -7.33 -10.04
N GLU A 8 14.06 -8.44 -10.46
CA GLU A 8 13.35 -8.51 -11.75
C GLU A 8 12.18 -7.53 -11.79
N LEU A 9 11.40 -7.44 -10.71
CA LEU A 9 10.30 -6.49 -10.60
C LEU A 9 10.79 -5.04 -10.71
N THR A 10 11.91 -4.71 -10.08
CA THR A 10 12.55 -3.38 -10.21
C THR A 10 12.90 -3.08 -11.68
N GLY A 11 13.41 -4.07 -12.42
CA GLY A 11 13.69 -3.93 -13.86
C GLY A 11 12.42 -3.68 -14.69
N ILE A 12 11.33 -4.38 -14.38
CA ILE A 12 10.02 -4.18 -15.02
C ILE A 12 9.51 -2.77 -14.77
N ILE A 13 9.56 -2.31 -13.52
CA ILE A 13 9.13 -0.95 -13.13
C ILE A 13 9.94 0.11 -13.88
N LYS A 14 11.27 -0.03 -13.93
CA LYS A 14 12.13 0.91 -14.67
C LYS A 14 11.76 1.01 -16.14
N LYS A 15 11.44 -0.13 -16.77
CA LYS A 15 10.98 -0.16 -18.16
C LYS A 15 9.63 0.53 -18.36
N GLU A 16 8.67 0.34 -17.45
CA GLU A 16 7.39 1.06 -17.53
C GLU A 16 7.55 2.58 -17.36
N LEU A 17 8.51 3.03 -16.54
CA LEU A 17 8.82 4.46 -16.36
C LEU A 17 9.37 5.13 -17.62
N GLU A 18 9.95 4.38 -18.57
CA GLU A 18 10.41 4.93 -19.87
C GLU A 18 9.27 5.51 -20.71
N ARG A 19 8.01 5.17 -20.39
CA ARG A 19 6.81 5.67 -21.08
C ARG A 19 6.48 7.13 -20.73
N LYS A 20 7.21 7.75 -19.79
CA LYS A 20 7.10 9.17 -19.38
C LYS A 20 5.71 9.62 -18.90
N ARG A 21 4.88 8.68 -18.48
CA ARG A 21 3.62 8.94 -17.76
C ARG A 21 3.76 8.49 -16.31
N PRO A 22 2.97 9.03 -15.37
CA PRO A 22 2.96 8.52 -14.01
C PRO A 22 2.67 7.03 -13.96
N LEU A 23 3.39 6.31 -13.12
CA LEU A 23 3.16 4.91 -12.82
C LEU A 23 2.66 4.79 -11.37
N ILE A 24 1.45 4.28 -11.20
CA ILE A 24 0.88 4.04 -9.86
C ILE A 24 0.98 2.55 -9.54
N LEU A 25 1.79 2.20 -8.56
CA LEU A 25 2.08 0.83 -8.14
C LEU A 25 1.39 0.53 -6.81
N ALA A 26 0.61 -0.56 -6.75
CA ALA A 26 0.18 -1.14 -5.48
C ALA A 26 1.15 -2.25 -5.05
N VAL A 27 1.60 -2.21 -3.80
CA VAL A 27 2.36 -3.28 -3.14
C VAL A 27 1.54 -3.76 -1.94
N ASP A 28 0.70 -4.77 -2.17
CA ASP A 28 -0.09 -5.44 -1.14
C ASP A 28 0.59 -6.75 -0.71
N GLY A 29 0.08 -7.39 0.32
CA GLY A 29 0.55 -8.68 0.79
C GLY A 29 0.74 -8.76 2.28
N ARG A 30 1.25 -9.90 2.74
CA ARG A 30 1.29 -10.29 4.15
C ARG A 30 2.13 -9.36 5.01
N CYS A 31 1.78 -9.18 6.29
CA CYS A 31 2.66 -8.45 7.20
C CYS A 31 4.04 -9.12 7.26
N ALA A 32 5.10 -8.32 7.35
CA ALA A 32 6.49 -8.80 7.37
C ALA A 32 7.00 -9.50 6.08
N SER A 33 6.33 -9.34 4.94
CA SER A 33 6.81 -9.78 3.62
C SER A 33 7.80 -8.81 2.93
N GLY A 34 8.18 -7.71 3.58
CA GLY A 34 9.17 -6.77 3.05
C GLY A 34 8.63 -5.64 2.16
N LYS A 35 7.31 -5.43 2.09
CA LYS A 35 6.66 -4.34 1.34
C LYS A 35 7.30 -2.96 1.54
N SER A 36 7.35 -2.48 2.79
CA SER A 36 7.94 -1.18 3.10
C SER A 36 9.44 -1.10 2.80
N THR A 37 10.16 -2.23 2.87
CA THR A 37 11.58 -2.30 2.47
C THR A 37 11.72 -2.14 0.97
N PHE A 38 10.93 -2.88 0.19
CA PHE A 38 10.92 -2.81 -1.26
C PHE A 38 10.49 -1.41 -1.76
N ALA A 39 9.46 -0.82 -1.15
CA ALA A 39 9.05 0.55 -1.45
C ALA A 39 10.18 1.56 -1.19
N ARG A 40 10.90 1.43 -0.06
CA ARG A 40 12.05 2.29 0.26
C ARG A 40 13.20 2.13 -0.74
N GLU A 41 13.49 0.90 -1.14
CA GLU A 41 14.51 0.62 -2.17
C GLU A 41 14.14 1.31 -3.48
N LEU A 42 12.89 1.20 -3.92
CA LEU A 42 12.37 1.88 -5.11
C LEU A 42 12.41 3.41 -4.99
N SER A 43 12.12 3.99 -3.82
CA SER A 43 12.30 5.43 -3.59
C SER A 43 13.75 5.87 -3.87
N GLY A 44 14.73 5.06 -3.46
CA GLY A 44 16.15 5.35 -3.68
C GLY A 44 16.61 5.26 -5.13
N VAL A 45 15.97 4.43 -5.96
CA VAL A 45 16.43 4.16 -7.35
C VAL A 45 15.50 4.66 -8.46
N CYS A 46 14.27 5.02 -8.12
CA CYS A 46 13.22 5.43 -9.07
C CYS A 46 12.50 6.73 -8.66
N LEU A 47 13.03 7.48 -7.69
CA LEU A 47 12.43 8.72 -7.16
C LEU A 47 10.98 8.53 -6.66
N ALA A 48 10.65 7.33 -6.18
CA ALA A 48 9.28 6.98 -5.81
C ALA A 48 8.81 7.72 -4.56
N GLU A 49 7.58 8.25 -4.61
CA GLU A 49 6.84 8.68 -3.43
C GLU A 49 6.00 7.52 -2.90
N VAL A 50 5.93 7.38 -1.56
CA VAL A 50 5.30 6.21 -0.91
C VAL A 50 4.17 6.65 -0.01
N ILE A 51 3.02 6.00 -0.17
CA ILE A 51 1.83 6.15 0.65
C ILE A 51 1.67 4.87 1.47
N HIS A 52 1.64 5.01 2.78
CA HIS A 52 1.54 3.89 3.72
C HIS A 52 0.07 3.65 4.12
N MET A 53 -0.47 2.48 3.81
CA MET A 53 -1.85 2.13 4.20
C MET A 53 -2.06 2.11 5.72
N ASP A 54 -0.99 1.89 6.50
CA ASP A 54 -1.01 1.95 7.96
C ASP A 54 -1.44 3.34 8.49
N ASP A 55 -1.20 4.41 7.71
CA ASP A 55 -1.65 5.76 8.06
C ASP A 55 -3.18 5.88 8.02
N PHE A 56 -3.87 4.91 7.40
CA PHE A 56 -5.32 4.88 7.21
C PHE A 56 -6.00 3.78 8.03
N PHE A 57 -5.44 3.35 9.17
CA PHE A 57 -6.18 2.47 10.09
C PHE A 57 -7.45 3.15 10.64
N LEU A 58 -8.43 2.34 11.06
CA LEU A 58 -9.69 2.82 11.62
C LEU A 58 -9.50 3.74 12.83
N ARG A 59 -10.19 4.89 12.78
CA ARG A 59 -10.42 5.77 13.94
C ARG A 59 -11.43 5.16 14.90
N PRO A 60 -11.44 5.54 16.20
CA PRO A 60 -12.27 4.88 17.21
C PRO A 60 -13.77 4.85 16.85
N GLN A 61 -14.29 5.92 16.26
CA GLN A 61 -15.70 6.07 15.90
C GLN A 61 -16.14 5.12 14.78
N GLN A 62 -15.20 4.56 14.00
CA GLN A 62 -15.48 3.65 12.89
C GLN A 62 -15.46 2.16 13.32
N ARG A 63 -14.98 1.85 14.53
CA ARG A 63 -14.76 0.47 15.01
C ARG A 63 -16.06 -0.18 15.52
N THR A 64 -17.12 -0.13 14.71
CA THR A 64 -18.37 -0.85 15.01
C THR A 64 -18.17 -2.36 14.83
N LYS A 65 -19.07 -3.17 15.41
CA LYS A 65 -19.01 -4.63 15.26
C LYS A 65 -19.11 -5.04 13.80
N GLU A 66 -19.96 -4.36 13.04
CA GLU A 66 -20.19 -4.59 11.62
C GLU A 66 -18.92 -4.29 10.83
N ARG A 67 -18.29 -3.12 11.04
CA ARG A 67 -17.04 -2.75 10.35
C ARG A 67 -15.91 -3.73 10.64
N LEU A 68 -15.75 -4.15 11.90
CA LEU A 68 -14.69 -5.08 12.29
C LEU A 68 -14.92 -6.52 11.79
N ALA A 69 -16.16 -6.88 11.44
CA ALA A 69 -16.51 -8.16 10.84
C ALA A 69 -16.31 -8.20 9.32
N GLU A 70 -16.18 -7.04 8.66
CA GLU A 70 -15.93 -6.96 7.22
C GLU A 70 -14.50 -7.44 6.89
N ALA A 71 -14.39 -8.32 5.89
CA ALA A 71 -13.10 -8.62 5.27
C ALA A 71 -12.50 -7.33 4.70
N GLY A 72 -11.26 -7.00 5.07
CA GLY A 72 -10.64 -5.73 4.66
C GLY A 72 -11.18 -4.49 5.38
N GLY A 73 -12.09 -4.64 6.36
CA GLY A 73 -12.70 -3.55 7.10
C GLY A 73 -11.78 -2.83 8.08
N ASN A 74 -10.48 -3.16 8.13
CA ASN A 74 -9.53 -2.67 9.13
C ASN A 74 -8.92 -1.29 8.80
N ILE A 75 -9.29 -0.71 7.66
CA ILE A 75 -8.85 0.61 7.21
C ILE A 75 -10.01 1.59 7.06
N ASP A 76 -9.71 2.87 7.25
CA ASP A 76 -10.54 4.03 6.93
C ASP A 76 -10.54 4.24 5.41
N ARG A 77 -11.16 3.30 4.70
CA ARG A 77 -11.27 3.29 3.24
C ARG A 77 -11.98 4.53 2.71
N GLU A 78 -12.91 5.11 3.47
CA GLU A 78 -13.60 6.34 3.12
C GLU A 78 -12.61 7.50 3.01
N ARG A 79 -11.72 7.63 3.99
CA ARG A 79 -10.68 8.64 3.99
C ARG A 79 -9.64 8.41 2.91
N PHE A 80 -9.17 7.16 2.74
CA PHE A 80 -8.24 6.85 1.66
C PHE A 80 -8.84 7.16 0.28
N LEU A 81 -10.12 6.83 0.07
CA LEU A 81 -10.80 7.13 -1.19
C LEU A 81 -10.79 8.63 -1.50
N GLN A 82 -11.16 9.44 -0.50
CA GLN A 82 -11.32 10.89 -0.64
C GLN A 82 -10.00 11.64 -0.71
N GLU A 83 -9.05 11.31 0.17
CA GLU A 83 -7.77 12.04 0.32
C GLU A 83 -6.71 11.54 -0.69
N VAL A 84 -6.84 10.30 -1.19
CA VAL A 84 -5.80 9.65 -2.01
C VAL A 84 -6.33 9.09 -3.33
N ALA A 85 -7.21 8.08 -3.29
CA ALA A 85 -7.50 7.23 -4.44
C ALA A 85 -8.03 8.02 -5.66
N VAL A 86 -8.95 8.96 -5.44
CA VAL A 86 -9.52 9.80 -6.50
C VAL A 86 -8.43 10.61 -7.19
N LEU A 87 -7.54 11.26 -6.43
CA LEU A 87 -6.45 12.08 -6.95
C LEU A 87 -5.41 11.24 -7.70
N LEU A 88 -5.08 10.04 -7.19
CA LEU A 88 -4.19 9.11 -7.90
C LEU A 88 -4.80 8.64 -9.23
N GLY A 89 -6.10 8.32 -9.24
CA GLY A 89 -6.81 7.91 -10.45
C GLY A 89 -6.87 9.01 -11.52
N GLU A 90 -6.94 10.28 -11.11
CA GLU A 90 -6.78 11.42 -12.02
C GLU A 90 -5.35 11.59 -12.50
N TYR A 91 -4.37 11.50 -11.59
CA TYR A 91 -2.96 11.66 -11.90
C TYR A 91 -2.43 10.58 -12.85
N ARG A 92 -2.87 9.33 -12.69
CA ARG A 92 -2.57 8.19 -13.57
C ARG A 92 -2.87 8.49 -15.05
N LYS A 93 -3.87 9.34 -15.32
CA LYS A 93 -4.30 9.71 -16.67
C LYS A 93 -3.52 10.88 -17.25
N ALA A 94 -2.59 11.48 -16.51
CA ALA A 94 -1.76 12.57 -17.01
C ALA A 94 -0.83 12.05 -18.12
N GLU A 95 -0.77 12.80 -19.23
CA GLU A 95 0.01 12.44 -20.42
C GLU A 95 1.50 12.74 -20.26
N ASP A 96 1.88 13.60 -19.32
CA ASP A 96 3.27 13.91 -18.99
C ASP A 96 3.39 14.24 -17.49
N VAL A 97 4.38 13.64 -16.82
CA VAL A 97 4.76 13.94 -15.43
C VAL A 97 5.32 15.37 -15.30
N VAL A 98 5.88 15.90 -16.39
CA VAL A 98 6.69 17.12 -16.46
C VAL A 98 5.93 18.32 -17.05
N SER A 99 4.81 18.12 -17.78
CA SER A 99 4.12 19.23 -18.47
C SER A 99 3.04 19.91 -17.62
N GLU A 100 3.11 21.24 -17.60
CA GLU A 100 2.55 22.17 -16.61
C GLU A 100 1.05 22.48 -16.74
N LYS A 101 0.52 23.09 -15.65
CA LYS A 101 -0.59 24.09 -15.55
C LYS A 101 -1.84 23.72 -14.78
N LYS A 102 -2.06 22.47 -14.37
CA LYS A 102 -3.31 22.12 -13.65
C LYS A 102 -3.25 22.16 -12.13
N TRP A 103 -2.05 22.16 -11.51
CA TRP A 103 -1.98 22.22 -10.05
C TRP A 103 -0.84 23.06 -9.52
N ASP A 104 -1.18 23.75 -8.44
CA ASP A 104 -0.33 24.66 -7.68
C ASP A 104 0.75 23.85 -6.95
N HIS A 105 2.02 24.16 -7.22
CA HIS A 105 3.18 23.58 -6.53
C HIS A 105 3.45 22.07 -6.74
N ASP A 106 4.64 21.60 -6.34
CA ASP A 106 5.21 20.25 -6.51
C ASP A 106 4.39 19.12 -5.84
N THR A 107 3.32 19.48 -5.12
CA THR A 107 2.51 18.57 -4.31
C THR A 107 1.38 17.97 -5.15
N LEU A 108 1.29 16.63 -5.17
CA LEU A 108 0.18 15.91 -5.79
C LEU A 108 -1.04 15.86 -4.87
N LEU A 109 -0.85 15.47 -3.61
CA LEU A 109 -1.91 15.34 -2.62
C LEU A 109 -1.35 15.48 -1.21
N THR A 110 -2.25 15.71 -0.25
CA THR A 110 -1.92 15.73 1.18
C THR A 110 -2.95 14.94 1.97
N TYR A 111 -2.49 14.29 3.03
CA TYR A 111 -3.36 13.57 3.96
C TYR A 111 -2.79 13.67 5.38
N ARG A 112 -3.56 13.30 6.40
CA ARG A 112 -3.04 13.23 7.78
C ARG A 112 -2.73 11.80 8.21
N ARG A 113 -1.60 11.59 8.86
CA ARG A 113 -1.28 10.30 9.47
C ARG A 113 -2.22 10.00 10.63
N TYR A 114 -2.72 8.76 10.72
CA TYR A 114 -3.40 8.29 11.92
C TYR A 114 -2.40 7.62 12.86
N ASP A 115 -2.24 8.15 14.06
CA ASP A 115 -1.38 7.56 15.10
C ASP A 115 -2.21 6.65 16.00
N CYS A 116 -2.00 5.33 15.89
CA CYS A 116 -2.73 4.33 16.68
C CYS A 116 -2.48 4.42 18.19
N SER A 117 -1.33 4.96 18.62
CA SER A 117 -1.00 5.11 20.04
C SER A 117 -1.74 6.31 20.66
N ARG A 118 -1.90 7.38 19.90
CA ARG A 118 -2.59 8.61 20.31
C ARG A 118 -4.08 8.60 19.98
N GLN A 119 -4.51 7.69 19.10
CA GLN A 119 -5.88 7.56 18.57
C GLN A 119 -6.39 8.83 17.87
N GLU A 120 -5.52 9.55 17.19
CA GLU A 120 -5.85 10.79 16.50
C GLU A 120 -5.09 10.96 15.18
N LEU A 121 -5.55 11.93 14.38
CA LEU A 121 -4.83 12.36 13.18
C LEU A 121 -3.74 13.35 13.58
N THR A 122 -2.49 13.05 13.22
CA THR A 122 -1.32 13.82 13.61
C THR A 122 -0.76 14.60 12.42
N ASP A 123 0.42 14.22 11.94
CA ASP A 123 1.22 14.95 10.97
C ASP A 123 0.54 14.98 9.60
N THR A 124 0.67 16.09 8.90
CA THR A 124 0.30 16.18 7.48
C THR A 124 1.41 15.55 6.65
N VAL A 125 1.07 14.53 5.90
CA VAL A 125 1.91 13.93 4.86
C VAL A 125 1.64 14.65 3.55
N GLN A 126 2.70 15.07 2.87
CA GLN A 126 2.64 15.62 1.53
C GLN A 126 3.25 14.61 0.57
N ILE A 127 2.49 14.22 -0.45
CA ILE A 127 2.96 13.37 -1.53
C ILE A 127 3.25 14.27 -2.71
N LYS A 128 4.49 14.25 -3.18
CA LYS A 128 4.90 15.04 -4.34
C LYS A 128 4.49 14.37 -5.63
N ARG A 129 4.49 15.13 -6.72
CA ARG A 129 4.45 14.52 -8.05
C ARG A 129 5.73 13.73 -8.26
N SER A 130 5.59 12.49 -8.68
CA SER A 130 6.71 11.61 -9.00
C SER A 130 6.35 10.72 -10.18
N PRO A 131 7.33 10.34 -11.02
CA PRO A 131 7.14 9.32 -12.04
C PRO A 131 6.60 8.01 -11.46
N LEU A 132 6.89 7.70 -10.19
CA LEU A 132 6.43 6.51 -9.50
C LEU A 132 5.76 6.88 -8.17
N ILE A 133 4.48 6.54 -8.04
CA ILE A 133 3.77 6.58 -6.76
C ILE A 133 3.51 5.15 -6.31
N ILE A 134 3.88 4.83 -5.08
CA ILE A 134 3.68 3.51 -4.49
C ILE A 134 2.66 3.62 -3.37
N VAL A 135 1.58 2.83 -3.45
CA VAL A 135 0.70 2.56 -2.30
C VAL A 135 1.09 1.22 -1.72
N GLU A 136 1.61 1.21 -0.49
CA GLU A 136 2.10 0.00 0.15
C GLU A 136 1.41 -0.27 1.49
N GLY A 137 1.26 -1.56 1.78
CA GLY A 137 0.65 -2.05 3.01
C GLY A 137 -0.42 -3.09 2.71
N ALA A 138 -0.81 -3.84 3.75
CA ALA A 138 -2.00 -4.68 3.61
C ALA A 138 -3.18 -3.78 3.24
N TYR A 139 -4.12 -4.31 2.43
CA TYR A 139 -5.30 -3.59 1.96
C TYR A 139 -5.06 -2.54 0.87
N SER A 140 -3.84 -2.42 0.34
CA SER A 140 -3.55 -1.50 -0.78
C SER A 140 -4.37 -1.83 -2.04
N CYS A 141 -4.65 -3.11 -2.30
CA CYS A 141 -5.45 -3.55 -3.44
C CYS A 141 -6.95 -3.68 -3.13
N HIS A 142 -7.46 -3.03 -2.07
CA HIS A 142 -8.84 -3.20 -1.67
C HIS A 142 -9.80 -2.79 -2.81
N PRO A 143 -10.78 -3.65 -3.22
CA PRO A 143 -11.57 -3.42 -4.43
C PRO A 143 -12.38 -2.12 -4.45
N CYS A 144 -12.70 -1.56 -3.28
CA CYS A 144 -13.44 -0.30 -3.19
C CYS A 144 -12.68 0.92 -3.75
N PHE A 145 -11.37 0.81 -4.00
CA PHE A 145 -10.59 1.89 -4.62
C PHE A 145 -10.71 1.92 -6.15
N GLY A 146 -11.30 0.89 -6.76
CA GLY A 146 -11.46 0.82 -8.22
C GLY A 146 -10.13 0.64 -8.95
N ASP A 147 -10.09 1.05 -10.22
CA ASP A 147 -8.90 0.88 -11.07
C ASP A 147 -7.98 2.11 -11.06
N ILE A 148 -7.24 2.28 -9.96
CA ILE A 148 -6.30 3.40 -9.78
C ILE A 148 -4.83 3.00 -9.98
N TYR A 149 -4.54 1.71 -10.19
CA TYR A 149 -3.19 1.17 -10.28
C TYR A 149 -2.86 0.75 -11.71
N ASP A 150 -1.63 1.03 -12.16
CA ASP A 150 -1.08 0.48 -13.40
C ASP A 150 -0.48 -0.91 -13.20
N LEU A 151 0.09 -1.17 -12.02
CA LEU A 151 0.66 -2.44 -11.62
C LEU A 151 0.28 -2.79 -10.19
N ARG A 152 0.01 -4.06 -9.94
CA ARG A 152 -0.30 -4.62 -8.63
C ARG A 152 0.64 -5.77 -8.30
N VAL A 153 1.26 -5.69 -7.13
CA VAL A 153 2.23 -6.67 -6.66
C VAL A 153 1.73 -7.25 -5.34
N PHE A 154 1.73 -8.57 -5.25
CA PHE A 154 1.54 -9.28 -3.98
C PHE A 154 2.91 -9.72 -3.45
N MET A 155 3.30 -9.22 -2.28
CA MET A 155 4.50 -9.69 -1.58
C MET A 155 4.13 -10.70 -0.51
N ASP A 156 4.62 -11.92 -0.69
CA ASP A 156 4.34 -13.07 0.17
C ASP A 156 5.57 -13.46 0.99
N VAL A 157 5.33 -14.25 2.02
CA VAL A 157 6.35 -14.79 2.91
C VAL A 157 5.82 -16.08 3.52
N GLU A 158 6.68 -17.08 3.60
CA GLU A 158 6.37 -18.35 4.26
C GLU A 158 5.99 -18.14 5.72
N ASP A 159 5.04 -18.94 6.23
CA ASP A 159 4.45 -18.77 7.56
C ASP A 159 5.51 -18.72 8.66
N GLU A 160 6.46 -19.67 8.68
CA GLU A 160 7.53 -19.71 9.69
C GLU A 160 8.37 -18.42 9.67
N ARG A 161 8.75 -17.98 8.47
CA ARG A 161 9.55 -16.77 8.28
C ARG A 161 8.74 -15.51 8.60
N GLN A 162 7.44 -15.50 8.34
CA GLN A 162 6.54 -14.42 8.72
C GLN A 162 6.56 -14.25 10.24
N ARG A 163 6.38 -15.35 10.98
CA ARG A 163 6.37 -15.37 12.45
C ARG A 163 7.68 -14.88 13.03
N GLU A 164 8.80 -15.37 12.51
CA GLU A 164 10.14 -14.93 12.92
C GLU A 164 10.35 -13.43 12.69
N ARG A 165 10.01 -12.92 11.51
CA ARG A 165 10.17 -11.50 11.17
C ARG A 165 9.25 -10.60 12.00
N VAL A 166 8.00 -11.01 12.23
CA VAL A 166 7.07 -10.30 13.13
C VAL A 166 7.65 -10.24 14.54
N LYS A 167 8.10 -11.37 15.10
CA LYS A 167 8.71 -11.42 16.43
C LYS A 167 9.94 -10.51 16.52
N LYS A 168 10.82 -10.55 15.51
CA LYS A 168 12.03 -9.71 15.47
C LYS A 168 11.71 -8.22 15.37
N ARG A 169 10.67 -7.84 14.61
CA ARG A 169 10.29 -6.45 14.37
C ARG A 169 9.48 -5.84 15.52
N ASN A 170 8.52 -6.60 16.05
CA ASN A 170 7.51 -6.09 16.99
C ASN A 170 7.71 -6.56 18.43
N GLY A 171 8.64 -7.50 18.66
CA GLY A 171 8.88 -8.10 19.98
C GLY A 171 8.01 -9.34 20.24
N ALA A 172 8.43 -10.14 21.21
CA ALA A 172 7.73 -11.36 21.60
C ALA A 172 6.32 -11.07 22.17
N ASP A 173 6.17 -9.95 22.87
CA ASP A 173 4.90 -9.57 23.53
C ASP A 173 3.80 -9.21 22.52
N MET A 174 4.18 -8.68 21.35
CA MET A 174 3.23 -8.33 20.29
C MET A 174 2.92 -9.49 19.35
N LEU A 175 3.73 -10.55 19.34
CA LEU A 175 3.57 -11.68 18.44
C LEU A 175 2.19 -12.35 18.55
N PRO A 176 1.64 -12.66 19.75
CA PRO A 176 0.30 -13.25 19.86
C PRO A 176 -0.76 -12.43 19.14
N ARG A 177 -0.73 -11.10 19.30
CA ARG A 177 -1.68 -10.22 18.63
C ARG A 177 -1.57 -10.28 17.10
N PHE A 178 -0.38 -10.44 16.55
CA PHE A 178 -0.24 -10.65 15.11
C PHE A 178 -0.80 -12.01 14.66
N LEU A 179 -0.54 -13.08 15.40
CA LEU A 179 -0.97 -14.43 15.04
C LEU A 179 -2.48 -14.64 15.18
N GLU A 180 -3.08 -14.04 16.21
CA GLU A 180 -4.48 -14.27 16.57
C GLU A 180 -5.42 -13.21 15.98
N GLU A 181 -4.91 -12.01 15.69
CA GLU A 181 -5.72 -10.89 15.19
C GLU A 181 -5.34 -10.49 13.77
N TRP A 182 -4.12 -10.00 13.56
CA TRP A 182 -3.76 -9.30 12.31
C TRP A 182 -3.58 -10.23 11.11
N ILE A 183 -2.85 -11.32 11.26
CA ILE A 183 -2.62 -12.28 10.17
C ILE A 183 -3.96 -12.93 9.73
N PRO A 184 -4.84 -13.39 10.65
CA PRO A 184 -6.16 -13.88 10.25
C PRO A 184 -7.01 -12.84 9.51
N LYS A 185 -6.97 -11.57 9.93
CA LYS A 185 -7.67 -10.47 9.25
C LYS A 185 -7.14 -10.22 7.85
N GLU A 186 -5.82 -10.20 7.68
CA GLU A 186 -5.16 -10.09 6.38
C GLU A 186 -5.54 -11.25 5.47
N ASN A 187 -5.43 -12.50 5.95
CA ASN A 187 -5.77 -13.69 5.19
C ASN A 187 -7.24 -13.71 4.75
N THR A 188 -8.17 -13.35 5.66
CA THR A 188 -9.60 -13.24 5.34
C THR A 188 -9.84 -12.22 4.21
N TYR A 189 -9.12 -11.09 4.24
CA TYR A 189 -9.17 -10.09 3.17
C TYR A 189 -8.61 -10.64 1.84
N PHE A 190 -7.44 -11.27 1.87
CA PHE A 190 -6.80 -11.82 0.67
C PHE A 190 -7.67 -12.88 0.00
N GLU A 191 -8.23 -13.80 0.78
CA GLU A 191 -9.11 -14.86 0.31
C GLU A 191 -10.43 -14.31 -0.22
N ARG A 192 -11.08 -13.42 0.53
CA ARG A 192 -12.41 -12.89 0.16
C ARG A 192 -12.41 -12.16 -1.18
N PHE A 193 -11.32 -11.46 -1.49
CA PHE A 193 -11.21 -10.63 -2.70
C PHE A 193 -10.21 -11.18 -3.72
N CYS A 194 -9.70 -12.40 -3.51
CA CYS A 194 -8.70 -13.04 -4.37
C CYS A 194 -7.53 -12.09 -4.69
N ILE A 195 -7.02 -11.39 -3.67
CA ILE A 195 -6.08 -10.28 -3.86
C ILE A 195 -4.81 -10.76 -4.55
N ARG A 196 -4.28 -11.90 -4.11
CA ARG A 196 -3.10 -12.52 -4.70
C ARG A 196 -3.32 -12.81 -6.19
N GLU A 197 -4.43 -13.43 -6.54
CA GLU A 197 -4.75 -13.83 -7.92
C GLU A 197 -4.98 -12.62 -8.84
N ASN A 198 -5.48 -11.53 -8.27
CA ASN A 198 -5.75 -10.26 -8.96
C ASN A 198 -4.52 -9.34 -9.07
N CYS A 199 -3.36 -9.75 -8.56
CA CYS A 199 -2.09 -9.06 -8.78
C CYS A 199 -1.39 -9.53 -10.07
N ASP A 200 -0.62 -8.62 -10.67
CA ASP A 200 0.17 -8.91 -11.87
C ASP A 200 1.37 -9.80 -11.53
N TYR A 201 2.03 -9.49 -10.40
CA TYR A 201 3.24 -10.14 -9.96
C TYR A 201 3.17 -10.64 -8.51
N LEU A 202 3.80 -11.79 -8.29
CA LEU A 202 4.09 -12.35 -6.97
C LEU A 202 5.58 -12.20 -6.67
N VAL A 203 5.91 -11.69 -5.48
CA VAL A 203 7.28 -11.70 -4.95
C VAL A 203 7.31 -12.51 -3.67
N LEU A 204 8.16 -13.53 -3.63
CA LEU A 204 8.40 -14.33 -2.42
C LEU A 204 9.63 -13.76 -1.69
N SER A 205 9.47 -13.46 -0.39
CA SER A 205 10.48 -12.74 0.40
C SER A 205 11.22 -13.56 1.44
#